data_AF-A0A7X6Y209-F1
#
_entry.id   AF-A0A7X6Y209-F1
#
_cell.length_a   1.000
_cell.length_b   1.000
_cell.length_c   1.000
_cell.angle_alpha   90.00
_cell.angle_beta   90.00
_cell.angle_gamma   90.00
#
_symmetry.space_group_name_H-M   'P 1'
#
loop_
_entity.id
_entity.type
_entity.pdbx_description
1 polymer ?
#
loop_
_entity_poly.entity_id
_entity_poly.type
_entity_poly.pdbx_seq_one_letter_code
_entity_poly.pdbx_strand_id
1 'polypeptide(L)'
;MKRSKLSVFVMVVCLFAIVLSSCGKGENPAETTGPEDSTGGESAFAKQLEILWLGVNEFDLPPSETTGEGGIRTKIEQKFNVKIKPVPVDIFNSEQTNLFWAEGNTADYIFGSPIPNLVEQELVREITEEMIRKNMPTWMRKVESLVGAEMVKQQLYYKDKVY
;
A
#
# COMPACT_ATOMS: atom_id res chain seq x y z
N MET A 1 -7.36 -42.63 41.54
CA MET A 1 -7.77 -41.76 40.40
C MET A 1 -7.25 -40.30 40.44
N LYS A 2 -6.38 -39.87 41.38
CA LYS A 2 -5.86 -38.47 41.42
C LYS A 2 -4.43 -38.27 40.85
N ARG A 3 -3.67 -39.34 40.60
CA ARG A 3 -2.28 -39.26 40.12
C ARG A 3 -2.12 -39.07 38.60
N SER A 4 -3.09 -39.51 37.79
CA SER A 4 -3.01 -39.36 36.32
C SER A 4 -3.27 -37.92 35.85
N LYS A 5 -4.14 -37.17 36.54
CA LYS A 5 -4.45 -35.78 36.19
C LYS A 5 -3.28 -34.81 36.47
N LEU A 6 -2.48 -35.08 37.50
CA LEU A 6 -1.30 -34.28 37.83
C LEU A 6 -0.17 -34.51 36.81
N SER A 7 0.01 -35.75 36.34
CA SER A 7 1.05 -36.09 35.35
C SER A 7 0.76 -35.50 33.97
N VAL A 8 -0.52 -35.41 33.58
CA VAL A 8 -0.93 -34.76 32.32
C VAL A 8 -0.73 -33.24 32.39
N PHE A 9 -1.03 -32.63 33.54
CA PHE A 9 -0.86 -31.18 33.72
C PHE A 9 0.62 -30.75 33.69
N VAL A 10 1.52 -31.51 34.32
CA VAL A 10 2.97 -31.24 34.29
C VAL A 10 3.55 -31.38 32.88
N MET A 11 3.06 -32.34 32.09
CA MET A 11 3.53 -32.56 30.71
C MET A 11 3.13 -31.42 29.76
N VAL A 12 1.92 -30.87 29.91
CA VAL A 12 1.44 -29.72 29.10
C VAL A 12 2.24 -28.44 29.43
N VAL A 13 2.60 -28.22 30.70
CA VAL A 13 3.40 -27.06 31.11
C VAL A 13 4.85 -27.15 30.60
N CYS A 14 5.45 -28.36 30.59
CA CYS A 14 6.79 -28.55 30.03
C CYS A 14 6.85 -28.37 28.50
N LEU A 15 5.76 -28.69 27.78
CA LEU A 15 5.69 -28.46 26.32
C LEU A 15 5.56 -26.97 25.96
N PHE A 16 4.92 -26.15 26.79
CA PHE A 16 4.82 -24.70 26.58
C PHE A 16 6.15 -23.96 26.82
N ALA A 17 7.03 -24.48 27.68
CA ALA A 17 8.31 -23.84 28.00
C ALA A 17 9.37 -23.94 26.87
N ILE A 18 9.21 -24.88 25.92
CA ILE A 18 10.18 -25.10 24.84
C ILE A 18 9.94 -24.14 23.66
N VAL A 19 8.75 -23.55 23.54
CA VAL A 19 8.37 -22.69 22.39
C VAL A 19 8.89 -21.25 22.53
N LEU A 20 9.42 -20.86 23.70
CA LEU A 20 9.85 -19.47 23.97
C LEU A 20 11.37 -19.22 23.87
N SER A 21 12.19 -20.21 23.50
CA SER A 21 13.66 -20.08 23.49
C SER A 21 14.32 -20.11 22.12
N SER A 22 13.58 -19.84 21.03
CA SER A 22 14.13 -19.86 19.66
C SER A 22 14.04 -18.49 18.98
N CYS A 23 15.04 -17.64 19.24
CA CYS A 23 15.60 -16.59 18.37
C CYS A 23 16.59 -15.80 19.25
N GLY A 24 17.91 -15.85 19.11
CA GLY A 24 18.71 -15.88 17.90
C GLY A 24 19.37 -14.50 17.75
N LYS A 25 20.62 -14.35 18.22
CA LYS A 25 21.46 -13.16 17.93
C LYS A 25 22.87 -13.63 17.59
N GLY A 26 23.12 -13.78 16.29
CA GLY A 26 24.47 -13.92 15.73
C GLY A 26 24.95 -12.56 15.25
N GLU A 27 26.16 -12.18 15.66
CA GLU A 27 26.82 -10.93 15.29
C GLU A 27 28.24 -11.24 14.79
N ASN A 28 28.52 -10.94 13.51
CA ASN A 28 29.69 -10.22 12.98
C ASN A 28 29.90 -10.51 11.48
N PRO A 29 30.67 -9.68 10.73
CA PRO A 29 30.97 -8.26 10.89
C PRO A 29 30.70 -7.47 9.58
N ALA A 30 30.57 -6.15 9.64
CA ALA A 30 30.58 -5.30 8.44
C ALA A 30 31.91 -4.55 8.33
N GLU A 31 32.65 -4.88 7.27
CA GLU A 31 33.83 -4.20 6.77
C GLU A 31 33.50 -2.83 6.15
N THR A 32 34.39 -1.90 6.46
CA THR A 32 35.08 -0.99 5.53
C THR A 32 34.26 0.01 4.70
N THR A 33 34.23 1.21 5.26
CA THR A 33 34.04 2.51 4.60
C THR A 33 35.07 2.73 3.48
N GLY A 34 34.58 3.07 2.28
CA GLY A 34 35.36 3.65 1.18
C GLY A 34 34.56 4.80 0.56
N PRO A 35 35.18 5.95 0.25
CA PRO A 35 34.46 7.17 -0.11
C PRO A 35 34.28 7.25 -1.64
N GLU A 36 33.13 7.71 -2.11
CA GLU A 36 33.07 8.31 -3.43
C GLU A 36 32.07 9.46 -3.50
N ASP A 37 32.66 10.61 -3.79
CA ASP A 37 32.10 11.91 -4.07
C ASP A 37 31.38 11.87 -5.43
N SER A 38 30.17 12.42 -5.50
CA SER A 38 29.50 12.74 -6.77
C SER A 38 28.41 13.79 -6.52
N THR A 39 28.73 15.02 -6.88
CA THR A 39 27.79 16.10 -7.20
C THR A 39 26.54 15.58 -7.92
N GLY A 40 25.36 15.72 -7.32
CA GLY A 40 24.10 15.39 -7.95
C GLY A 40 22.95 16.10 -7.25
N GLY A 41 22.26 16.98 -7.96
CA GLY A 41 21.02 17.57 -7.45
C GLY A 41 20.09 16.47 -6.94
N GLU A 42 19.49 16.70 -5.77
CA GLU A 42 18.62 15.75 -5.09
C GLU A 42 17.64 15.14 -6.10
N SER A 43 17.80 13.84 -6.38
CA SER A 43 16.89 13.11 -7.25
C SER A 43 15.47 13.34 -6.74
N ALA A 44 14.51 13.59 -7.65
CA ALA A 44 13.09 13.74 -7.29
C ALA A 44 12.51 12.51 -6.53
N PHE A 45 13.28 11.42 -6.46
CA PHE A 45 12.95 10.19 -5.76
C PHE A 45 14.02 9.80 -4.73
N ALA A 46 14.78 10.75 -4.17
CA ALA A 46 15.85 10.46 -3.20
C ALA A 46 15.33 9.74 -1.94
N LYS A 47 14.07 9.97 -1.55
CA LYS A 47 13.41 9.27 -0.45
C LYS A 47 12.41 8.25 -1.00
N GLN A 48 12.53 7.00 -0.54
CA GLN A 48 11.53 5.98 -0.84
C GLN A 48 10.22 6.29 -0.12
N LEU A 49 9.12 6.35 -0.88
CA LEU A 49 7.78 6.55 -0.33
C LEU A 49 7.04 5.23 -0.21
N GLU A 50 6.31 5.04 0.88
CA GLU A 50 5.32 3.97 0.98
C GLU A 50 3.97 4.48 0.48
N ILE A 51 3.25 3.66 -0.31
CA ILE A 51 1.93 3.95 -0.86
C ILE A 51 0.97 2.89 -0.33
N LEU A 52 0.05 3.29 0.55
CA LEU A 52 -1.05 2.46 1.01
C LEU A 52 -2.09 2.32 -0.10
N TRP A 53 -2.29 1.09 -0.57
CA TRP A 53 -3.10 0.79 -1.75
C TRP A 53 -4.37 0.03 -1.34
N LEU A 54 -5.49 0.74 -1.25
CA LEU A 54 -6.81 0.15 -1.11
C LEU A 54 -7.41 -0.02 -2.51
N GLY A 55 -7.18 -1.17 -3.13
CA GLY A 55 -7.70 -1.46 -4.46
C GLY A 55 -8.24 -2.87 -4.56
N VAL A 56 -8.52 -3.31 -5.79
CA VAL A 56 -9.04 -4.67 -6.04
C VAL A 56 -8.09 -5.67 -5.41
N ASN A 57 -8.62 -6.36 -4.41
CA ASN A 57 -7.98 -7.44 -3.72
C ASN A 57 -8.04 -8.69 -4.59
N GLU A 58 -7.05 -8.85 -5.47
CA GLU A 58 -6.79 -10.08 -6.22
C GLU A 58 -6.24 -11.20 -5.32
N PHE A 59 -6.63 -11.28 -4.03
CA PHE A 59 -5.98 -12.12 -3.00
C PHE A 59 -5.90 -13.62 -3.36
N ASP A 60 -6.67 -14.08 -4.35
CA ASP A 60 -6.66 -15.46 -4.84
C ASP A 60 -6.08 -15.64 -6.26
N LEU A 61 -5.51 -14.59 -6.87
CA LEU A 61 -4.82 -14.75 -8.14
C LEU A 61 -3.41 -15.32 -7.91
N PRO A 62 -3.06 -16.46 -8.54
CA PRO A 62 -1.73 -17.02 -8.43
C PRO A 62 -0.67 -16.01 -8.92
N PRO A 63 0.59 -16.13 -8.46
CA PRO A 63 1.69 -15.31 -8.96
C PRO A 63 1.71 -15.31 -10.49
N SER A 64 1.58 -14.12 -11.08
CA SER A 64 1.52 -13.90 -12.52
C SER A 64 2.57 -12.88 -12.96
N GLU A 65 2.67 -12.58 -14.25
CA GLU A 65 3.45 -11.43 -14.73
C GLU A 65 2.99 -10.08 -14.15
N THR A 66 1.82 -10.05 -13.49
CA THR A 66 1.27 -8.87 -12.82
C THR A 66 1.56 -8.90 -11.32
N THR A 67 1.52 -10.07 -10.67
CA THR A 67 1.52 -10.23 -9.21
C THR A 67 2.75 -10.94 -8.63
N GLY A 68 3.58 -11.57 -9.45
CA GLY A 68 4.79 -12.29 -9.05
C GLY A 68 6.07 -11.45 -9.04
N GLU A 69 7.21 -12.06 -8.66
CA GLU A 69 8.53 -11.41 -8.76
C GLU A 69 8.83 -11.00 -10.21
N GLY A 70 9.24 -9.75 -10.40
CA GLY A 70 9.43 -9.18 -11.74
C GLY A 70 8.13 -8.72 -12.41
N GLY A 71 6.99 -8.81 -11.72
CA GLY A 71 5.71 -8.34 -12.21
C GLY A 71 5.57 -6.82 -12.27
N ILE A 72 4.43 -6.33 -12.77
CA ILE A 72 4.20 -4.89 -12.97
C ILE A 72 4.42 -4.06 -11.69
N ARG A 73 4.02 -4.61 -10.52
CA ARG A 73 4.26 -3.96 -9.22
C ARG A 73 5.75 -3.72 -8.98
N THR A 74 6.59 -4.75 -9.14
CA THR A 74 8.04 -4.63 -8.94
C THR A 74 8.65 -3.60 -9.89
N LYS A 75 8.21 -3.57 -11.15
CA LYS A 75 8.67 -2.58 -12.14
C LYS A 75 8.29 -1.15 -11.76
N ILE A 76 7.08 -0.94 -11.22
CA ILE A 76 6.63 0.37 -10.72
C ILE A 76 7.43 0.77 -9.48
N GLU A 77 7.55 -0.12 -8.48
CA GLU A 77 8.31 0.12 -7.25
C GLU A 77 9.76 0.54 -7.55
N GLN A 78 10.44 -0.16 -8.47
CA GLN A 78 11.80 0.17 -8.89
C GLN A 78 11.89 1.49 -9.66
N LYS A 79 11.00 1.72 -10.63
CA LYS A 79 11.05 2.91 -11.49
C LYS A 79 10.85 4.20 -10.73
N PHE A 80 9.95 4.20 -9.74
CA PHE A 80 9.57 5.40 -9.00
C PHE A 80 10.20 5.46 -7.60
N ASN A 81 11.00 4.46 -7.22
CA ASN A 81 11.52 4.30 -5.86
C ASN A 81 10.42 4.41 -4.80
N VAL A 82 9.39 3.59 -4.94
CA VAL A 82 8.26 3.52 -4.00
C VAL A 82 8.06 2.10 -3.51
N LYS A 83 7.35 1.95 -2.40
CA LYS A 83 6.86 0.66 -1.91
C LYS A 83 5.34 0.67 -1.87
N ILE A 84 4.70 -0.17 -2.67
CA ILE A 84 3.23 -0.29 -2.66
C ILE A 84 2.87 -1.29 -1.56
N LYS A 85 1.99 -0.91 -0.63
CA LYS A 85 1.51 -1.77 0.46
C LYS A 85 -0.01 -1.94 0.30
N PRO A 86 -0.47 -3.12 -0.14
CA PRO A 86 -1.90 -3.42 -0.18
C PRO A 86 -2.51 -3.31 1.21
N VAL A 87 -3.67 -2.66 1.30
CA VAL A 87 -4.50 -2.69 2.51
C VAL A 87 -5.24 -4.04 2.53
N PRO A 88 -5.20 -4.82 3.63
CA PRO A 88 -5.82 -6.14 3.71
C PRO A 88 -7.34 -6.05 3.95
N VAL A 89 -8.04 -5.29 3.11
CA VAL A 89 -9.48 -5.09 3.14
C VAL A 89 -10.07 -5.57 1.82
N ASP A 90 -11.16 -6.34 1.90
CA ASP A 90 -11.96 -6.64 0.73
C ASP A 90 -12.83 -5.45 0.36
N ILE A 91 -12.49 -4.77 -0.74
CA ILE A 91 -13.21 -3.57 -1.19
C ILE A 91 -14.64 -3.87 -1.65
N PHE A 92 -14.97 -5.13 -1.90
CA PHE A 92 -16.33 -5.57 -2.22
C PHE A 92 -17.14 -5.93 -0.97
N ASN A 93 -16.49 -6.04 0.19
CA ASN A 93 -17.13 -6.23 1.47
C ASN A 93 -17.35 -4.87 2.15
N SER A 94 -18.60 -4.40 2.13
CA SER A 94 -18.99 -3.11 2.71
C SER A 94 -18.74 -3.02 4.21
N GLU A 95 -18.87 -4.13 4.96
CA GLU A 95 -18.62 -4.13 6.40
C GLU A 95 -17.14 -3.90 6.71
N GLN A 96 -16.25 -4.61 6.01
CA GLN A 96 -14.81 -4.42 6.17
C GLN A 96 -14.37 -3.01 5.76
N THR A 97 -14.90 -2.51 4.64
CA THR A 97 -14.56 -1.16 4.16
C THR A 97 -15.06 -0.09 5.14
N ASN A 98 -16.29 -0.22 5.65
CA ASN A 98 -16.82 0.73 6.63
C ASN A 98 -16.04 0.71 7.94
N LEU A 99 -15.67 -0.48 8.44
CA LEU A 99 -14.87 -0.62 9.65
C LEU A 99 -13.49 0.01 9.47
N PHE A 100 -12.82 -0.24 8.34
CA PHE A 100 -11.52 0.34 8.01
C PHE A 100 -11.51 1.86 8.16
N TRP A 101 -12.51 2.54 7.58
CA TRP A 101 -12.63 4.00 7.70
C TRP A 101 -13.06 4.45 9.09
N ALA A 102 -13.99 3.73 9.75
CA ALA A 102 -14.47 4.06 11.09
C ALA A 102 -13.38 3.96 12.17
N GLU A 103 -12.38 3.10 11.97
CA GLU A 103 -11.20 3.00 12.83
C GLU A 103 -10.21 4.15 12.64
N GLY A 104 -10.44 5.04 11.66
CA GLY A 104 -9.56 6.17 11.35
C GLY A 104 -8.34 5.79 10.50
N ASN A 105 -8.38 4.63 9.83
CA ASN A 105 -7.33 4.25 8.89
C ASN A 105 -7.39 5.11 7.62
N THR A 106 -6.26 5.17 6.89
CA THR A 106 -6.14 5.94 5.65
C THR A 106 -5.54 5.10 4.51
N ALA A 107 -5.73 5.55 3.28
CA ALA A 107 -5.07 5.00 2.10
C ALA A 107 -4.62 6.13 1.17
N ASP A 108 -3.49 5.93 0.48
CA ASP A 108 -2.96 6.90 -0.48
C ASP A 108 -3.60 6.75 -1.86
N TYR A 109 -4.03 5.53 -2.19
CA TYR A 109 -4.77 5.19 -3.39
C TYR A 109 -6.02 4.38 -3.03
N ILE A 110 -7.15 4.75 -3.62
CA ILE A 110 -8.46 4.14 -3.37
C ILE A 110 -9.10 3.76 -4.70
N PHE A 111 -9.54 2.51 -4.83
CA PHE A 111 -10.34 2.02 -5.94
C PHE A 111 -11.58 1.27 -5.42
N GLY A 112 -12.72 1.44 -6.10
CA GLY A 112 -13.94 0.67 -5.88
C GLY A 112 -14.86 1.10 -4.73
N SER A 113 -14.41 1.94 -3.80
CA SER A 113 -15.31 2.61 -2.83
C SER A 113 -16.09 3.74 -3.53
N PRO A 114 -17.35 4.04 -3.17
CA PRO A 114 -18.06 5.21 -3.68
C PRO A 114 -17.33 6.49 -3.24
N ILE A 115 -16.44 6.98 -4.10
CA ILE A 115 -15.61 8.17 -3.89
C ILE A 115 -16.42 9.38 -3.39
N PRO A 116 -17.65 9.67 -3.89
CA PRO A 116 -18.46 10.76 -3.35
C PRO A 116 -18.69 10.70 -1.83
N ASN A 117 -18.92 9.51 -1.27
CA ASN A 117 -19.15 9.35 0.16
C ASN A 117 -17.87 9.60 0.97
N LEU A 118 -16.72 9.17 0.46
CA LEU A 118 -15.43 9.40 1.11
C LEU A 118 -15.04 10.88 1.05
N VAL A 119 -15.35 11.57 -0.05
CA VAL A 119 -15.19 13.02 -0.19
C VAL A 119 -16.05 13.76 0.82
N GLU A 120 -17.32 13.38 0.99
CA GLU A 120 -18.24 14.02 1.95
C GLU A 120 -17.83 13.80 3.42
N GLN A 121 -17.08 12.73 3.69
CA GLN A 121 -16.51 12.43 5.00
C GLN A 121 -15.09 13.01 5.19
N GLU A 122 -14.62 13.83 4.25
CA GLU A 122 -13.27 14.43 4.27
C GLU A 122 -12.12 13.39 4.29
N LEU A 123 -12.39 12.17 3.83
CA LEU A 123 -11.41 11.07 3.75
C LEU A 123 -10.57 11.12 2.47
N VAL A 124 -10.94 11.98 1.50
CA VAL A 124 -10.19 12.21 0.26
C VAL A 124 -9.75 13.66 0.23
N ARG A 125 -8.45 13.89 0.04
CA ARG A 125 -7.91 15.24 -0.09
C ARG A 125 -8.30 15.85 -1.43
N GLU A 126 -8.51 17.15 -1.43
CA GLU A 126 -8.61 17.92 -2.68
C GLU A 126 -7.23 18.00 -3.36
N ILE A 127 -7.20 17.91 -4.68
CA ILE A 127 -6.03 18.20 -5.51
C ILE A 127 -6.42 19.24 -6.57
N THR A 128 -5.47 20.05 -7.04
CA THR A 128 -5.79 21.04 -8.09
C THR A 128 -5.68 20.43 -9.49
N GLU A 129 -6.50 20.90 -10.43
CA GLU A 129 -6.35 20.53 -11.84
C GLU A 129 -4.93 20.89 -12.36
N GLU A 130 -4.37 22.01 -11.88
CA GLU A 130 -3.00 22.41 -12.21
C GLU A 130 -1.98 21.35 -11.76
N MET A 131 -2.14 20.78 -10.57
CA MET A 131 -1.27 19.71 -10.07
C MET A 131 -1.32 18.48 -10.97
N ILE A 132 -2.51 18.08 -11.42
CA ILE A 132 -2.71 16.98 -12.35
C ILE A 132 -2.02 17.27 -13.69
N ARG A 133 -2.26 18.46 -14.27
CA ARG A 133 -1.68 18.85 -15.56
C ARG A 133 -0.16 18.99 -15.51
N LYS A 134 0.38 19.49 -14.40
CA LYS A 134 1.82 19.66 -14.18
C LYS A 134 2.52 18.31 -13.99
N ASN A 135 1.95 17.42 -13.18
CA ASN A 135 2.61 16.16 -12.80
C ASN A 135 2.30 15.01 -13.77
N MET A 136 1.19 15.08 -14.52
CA MET A 136 0.76 14.03 -15.47
C MET A 136 0.44 14.56 -16.88
N PRO A 137 1.29 15.42 -17.48
CA PRO A 137 0.96 16.13 -18.74
C PRO A 137 0.73 15.17 -19.92
N THR A 138 1.51 14.10 -20.00
CA THR A 138 1.38 13.09 -21.06
C THR A 138 0.08 12.30 -20.94
N TRP A 139 -0.32 11.97 -19.70
CA TRP A 139 -1.56 11.25 -19.45
C TRP A 139 -2.77 12.11 -19.80
N MET A 140 -2.82 13.35 -19.30
CA MET A 140 -3.90 14.30 -19.60
C MET A 140 -4.11 14.47 -21.10
N ARG A 141 -3.03 14.76 -21.85
CA ARG A 141 -3.11 14.90 -23.31
C ARG A 141 -3.66 13.65 -23.99
N LYS A 142 -3.26 12.46 -23.52
CA LYS A 142 -3.73 11.20 -24.09
C LYS A 142 -5.22 10.99 -23.82
N VAL A 143 -5.68 11.18 -22.58
CA VAL A 143 -7.10 10.97 -22.24
C VAL A 143 -7.98 11.98 -22.95
N GLU A 144 -7.60 13.26 -22.97
CA GLU A 144 -8.31 14.31 -23.70
C GLU A 144 -8.39 14.01 -25.20
N SER A 145 -7.35 13.42 -25.79
CA SER A 145 -7.37 13.00 -27.20
C SER A 145 -8.32 11.84 -27.50
N LEU A 146 -8.65 11.02 -26.50
CA LEU A 146 -9.50 9.84 -26.65
C LEU A 146 -10.98 10.17 -26.46
N VAL A 147 -11.30 11.01 -25.47
CA VAL A 147 -12.69 11.27 -25.07
C VAL A 147 -13.11 12.75 -25.13
N GLY A 148 -12.19 13.65 -25.49
CA GLY A 148 -12.41 15.09 -25.49
C GLY A 148 -12.19 15.73 -24.12
N ALA A 149 -11.69 16.99 -24.13
CA ALA A 149 -11.35 17.71 -22.90
C ALA A 149 -12.56 17.98 -21.98
N GLU A 150 -13.74 18.17 -22.55
CA GLU A 150 -14.97 18.41 -21.79
C GLU A 150 -15.37 17.18 -20.97
N MET A 151 -15.31 15.98 -21.56
CA MET A 151 -15.60 14.73 -20.84
C MET A 151 -14.59 14.50 -19.71
N VAL A 152 -13.30 14.77 -19.96
CA VAL A 152 -12.27 14.68 -18.91
C VAL A 152 -12.58 15.63 -17.76
N LYS A 153 -12.95 16.88 -18.07
CA LYS A 153 -13.31 17.86 -17.05
C LYS A 153 -14.51 17.40 -16.22
N GLN A 154 -15.55 16.86 -16.85
CA GLN A 154 -16.72 16.35 -16.13
C GLN A 154 -16.38 15.19 -15.18
N GLN A 155 -15.37 14.38 -15.50
CA GLN A 155 -14.93 13.27 -14.65
C GLN A 155 -13.98 13.71 -13.52
N LEU A 156 -13.26 14.81 -13.69
CA LEU A 156 -12.34 15.33 -12.67
C LEU A 156 -13.07 16.06 -11.53
N TYR A 157 -14.22 16.66 -11.81
CA TYR A 157 -14.90 17.57 -10.88
C TYR A 157 -16.05 16.89 -10.11
N TYR A 158 -16.04 17.06 -8.79
CA TYR A 158 -17.15 16.77 -7.90
C TYR A 158 -17.43 18.00 -7.03
N LYS A 159 -18.66 18.54 -7.08
CA LYS A 159 -19.05 19.78 -6.38
C LYS A 159 -18.05 20.94 -6.58
N ASP A 160 -17.70 21.19 -7.84
CA ASP A 160 -16.77 22.25 -8.28
C ASP A 160 -15.31 22.12 -7.77
N LYS A 161 -14.94 20.95 -7.24
CA LYS A 161 -13.60 20.61 -6.74
C LYS A 161 -13.06 19.35 -7.38
N VAL A 162 -11.74 19.18 -7.34
CA VAL A 162 -11.05 17.99 -7.88
C VAL A 162 -10.45 17.20 -6.72
N TYR A 163 -10.60 15.88 -6.76
CA TYR A 163 -10.20 14.95 -5.71
C TYR A 163 -9.34 13.83 -6.29
#